data_AF-A0A3P5XTA4-F1
#
_entry.id   AF-A0A3P5XTA4-F1
#
_cell.length_a   1.000
_cell.length_b   1.000
_cell.length_c   1.000
_cell.angle_alpha   90.00
_cell.angle_beta   90.00
_cell.angle_gamma   90.00
#
_symmetry.space_group_name_H-M   'P 1'
#
loop_
_entity.id
_entity.type
_entity.pdbx_description
1 polymer ?
#
loop_
_entity_poly.entity_id
_entity_poly.type
_entity_poly.pdbx_seq_one_letter_code
_entity_poly.pdbx_strand_id
1 'polypeptide(L)'
;MIQKGVQKQHVTAVSEKRIKIVKKAKYDEGKSINPDYFYGIAIYHGSQEVYRPIYPFVRNKGDLDSLKDFINLYETDLLSFYKHGHNYDFGCFIYGIGNDGKDKFRDRWFKEGVIFY
;
A
#
# COMPACT_ATOMS: atom_id res chain seq x y z
N MET A 1 3.24 -16.47 50.89
CA MET A 1 2.11 -16.64 49.95
C MET A 1 2.26 -15.62 48.83
N ILE A 2 2.05 -16.11 47.61
CA ILE A 2 2.50 -15.57 46.33
C ILE A 2 1.55 -14.48 45.79
N GLN A 3 2.16 -13.43 45.24
CA GLN A 3 1.74 -12.49 44.18
C GLN A 3 0.29 -11.97 44.11
N LYS A 4 0.18 -10.66 43.86
CA LYS A 4 -0.43 -10.17 42.62
C LYS A 4 0.17 -8.81 42.26
N GLY A 5 1.28 -8.87 41.52
CA GLY A 5 1.76 -7.73 40.75
C GLY A 5 0.71 -7.40 39.69
N VAL A 6 0.18 -6.19 39.73
CA VAL A 6 -0.63 -5.64 38.64
C VAL A 6 0.30 -5.51 37.45
N GLN A 7 0.22 -6.45 36.52
CA GLN A 7 0.82 -6.31 35.20
C GLN A 7 0.22 -5.05 34.58
N LYS A 8 1.03 -3.99 34.50
CA LYS A 8 0.78 -2.90 33.57
C LYS A 8 0.72 -3.55 32.19
N GLN A 9 -0.49 -3.61 31.64
CA GLN A 9 -0.68 -3.98 30.24
C GLN A 9 0.23 -3.05 29.43
N HIS A 10 1.26 -3.62 28.82
CA HIS A 10 1.97 -2.99 27.74
C HIS A 10 0.89 -2.74 26.67
N VAL A 11 0.44 -1.49 26.57
CA VAL A 11 -0.26 -1.00 25.39
C VAL A 11 0.77 -1.17 24.28
N THR A 12 0.66 -2.27 23.55
CA THR A 12 1.45 -2.52 22.35
C THR A 12 1.25 -1.33 21.44
N ALA A 13 2.33 -0.58 21.21
CA ALA A 13 2.36 0.56 20.32
C ALA A 13 1.57 0.21 19.06
N VAL A 14 0.49 0.97 18.80
CA VAL A 14 -0.14 1.01 17.50
C VAL A 14 0.99 1.17 16.50
N SER A 15 1.14 0.24 15.56
CA SER A 15 2.30 0.18 14.68
C SER A 15 2.61 1.56 14.13
N GLU A 16 3.80 2.11 14.40
CA GLU A 16 4.22 3.45 13.96
C GLU A 16 4.24 3.62 12.42
N LYS A 17 3.99 2.53 11.68
CA LYS A 17 3.90 2.52 10.23
C LYS A 17 2.54 2.96 9.73
N ARG A 18 2.53 3.89 8.77
CA ARG A 18 1.32 4.38 8.09
C ARG A 18 1.54 4.56 6.59
N ILE A 19 0.46 4.47 5.82
CA ILE A 19 0.48 4.70 4.38
C ILE A 19 0.03 6.13 4.08
N LYS A 20 0.74 6.81 3.18
CA LYS A 20 0.32 8.11 2.63
C LYS A 20 0.29 8.07 1.12
N ILE A 21 -0.71 8.72 0.54
CA ILE A 21 -0.72 8.99 -0.91
C ILE A 21 0.26 10.13 -1.19
N VAL A 22 1.14 9.91 -2.17
CA VAL A 22 2.15 10.88 -2.61
C VAL A 22 2.11 11.01 -4.13
N LYS A 23 2.34 12.23 -4.63
CA LYS A 23 2.53 12.50 -6.05
C LYS A 23 3.93 12.05 -6.47
N LYS A 24 4.03 11.28 -7.55
CA LYS A 24 5.27 10.70 -8.07
C LYS A 24 5.47 11.10 -9.53
N ALA A 25 6.70 11.38 -9.91
CA ALA A 25 7.07 11.65 -11.30
C ALA A 25 7.28 10.32 -12.04
N LYS A 26 6.76 10.23 -13.25
CA LYS A 26 7.08 9.20 -14.25
C LYS A 26 8.05 9.81 -15.23
N TYR A 27 9.26 9.26 -15.27
CA TYR A 27 10.24 9.57 -16.29
C TYR A 27 10.06 8.57 -17.43
N ASP A 28 9.83 9.07 -18.63
CA ASP A 28 9.82 8.27 -19.86
C ASP A 28 11.09 8.65 -20.63
N GLU A 29 11.95 7.69 -20.96
CA GLU A 29 13.25 7.94 -21.59
C GLU A 29 13.14 8.67 -22.95
N GLY A 30 11.93 8.72 -23.53
CA GLY A 30 11.62 9.41 -24.79
C GLY A 30 10.69 10.63 -24.70
N LYS A 31 10.26 11.07 -23.50
CA LYS A 31 9.39 12.26 -23.36
C LYS A 31 10.15 13.49 -22.87
N SER A 32 9.71 14.63 -23.42
CA SER A 32 10.18 16.00 -23.15
C SER A 32 10.35 16.34 -21.66
N ILE A 33 11.09 17.42 -21.43
CA ILE A 33 11.53 18.12 -20.21
C ILE A 33 10.50 18.20 -19.07
N ASN A 34 9.21 17.92 -19.32
CA ASN A 34 8.13 17.91 -18.34
C ASN A 34 7.76 16.47 -17.92
N PRO A 35 7.95 16.10 -16.63
CA PRO A 35 7.58 14.76 -16.15
C PRO A 35 6.06 14.57 -16.14
N ASP A 36 5.60 13.39 -16.58
CA ASP A 36 4.25 12.91 -16.30
C ASP A 36 4.14 12.61 -14.80
N TYR A 37 2.95 12.75 -14.21
CA TYR A 37 2.75 12.47 -12.78
C TYR A 37 1.68 11.41 -12.55
N PHE A 38 1.86 10.67 -11.46
CA PHE A 38 0.89 9.71 -10.94
C PHE A 38 0.82 9.82 -9.41
N TYR A 39 -0.18 9.19 -8.80
CA TYR A 39 -0.37 9.19 -7.35
C TYR A 39 -0.26 7.76 -6.84
N GLY A 40 0.77 7.49 -6.05
CA GLY A 40 0.96 6.17 -5.44
C GLY A 40 1.15 6.32 -3.94
N ILE A 41 1.58 5.24 -3.29
CA ILE A 41 1.77 5.27 -1.85
C ILE A 41 3.23 5.45 -1.42
N ALA A 42 3.43 5.93 -0.21
CA ALA A 42 4.68 5.87 0.53
C ALA A 42 4.40 5.43 1.96
N ILE A 43 5.30 4.61 2.50
CA ILE A 43 5.21 4.07 3.86
C ILE A 43 6.08 4.92 4.76
N TYR A 44 5.49 5.36 5.86
CA TYR A 44 6.14 6.22 6.85
C TYR A 44 6.26 5.49 8.18
N HIS A 45 7.35 5.71 8.91
CA HIS A 45 7.50 5.39 10.33
C HIS A 45 7.53 6.71 11.09
N GLY A 46 6.45 7.04 11.80
CA GLY A 46 6.24 8.38 12.34
C GLY A 46 6.21 9.46 11.24
N SER A 47 7.18 10.37 11.24
CA SER A 47 7.35 11.43 10.23
C SER A 47 8.29 11.05 9.09
N GLN A 48 9.07 9.99 9.23
CA GLN A 48 10.08 9.59 8.26
C GLN A 48 9.49 8.68 7.19
N GLU A 49 9.68 9.01 5.91
CA GLU A 49 9.42 8.09 4.81
C GLU A 49 10.48 6.99 4.81
N VAL A 50 10.05 5.73 4.93
CA VAL A 50 10.95 4.57 5.00
C VAL A 50 10.95 3.73 3.74
N TYR A 51 9.87 3.81 2.95
CA TYR A 51 9.77 3.05 1.72
C TYR A 51 8.77 3.68 0.73
N ARG A 52 9.11 3.64 -0.55
CA ARG A 52 8.30 4.21 -1.65
C ARG A 52 8.04 3.13 -2.70
N PRO A 53 7.04 2.24 -2.50
CA PRO A 53 6.74 1.18 -3.46
C PRO A 53 6.22 1.78 -4.79
N ILE A 54 6.28 1.02 -5.87
CA ILE A 54 5.69 1.44 -7.16
C ILE A 54 4.17 1.40 -7.07
N TYR A 55 3.63 0.28 -6.58
CA TYR A 55 2.20 0.00 -6.42
C TYR A 55 1.74 0.20 -4.97
N PRO A 56 0.42 0.22 -4.72
CA PRO A 56 -0.62 0.59 -5.67
C PRO A 56 -0.50 2.06 -6.09
N PHE A 57 -1.04 2.39 -7.26
CA PHE A 57 -1.12 3.77 -7.73
C PHE A 57 -2.30 4.03 -8.66
N VAL A 58 -2.61 5.30 -8.88
CA VAL A 58 -3.53 5.78 -9.91
C VAL A 58 -2.82 6.79 -10.82
N ARG A 59 -3.19 6.82 -12.10
CA ARG A 59 -2.56 7.72 -13.08
C ARG A 59 -3.14 9.13 -13.05
N ASN A 60 -4.42 9.27 -12.67
CA ASN A 60 -5.12 10.55 -12.70
C ASN A 60 -5.51 11.01 -11.30
N LYS A 61 -5.70 12.33 -11.15
CA LYS A 61 -6.18 12.91 -9.89
C LYS A 61 -7.64 12.51 -9.58
N GLY A 62 -8.45 12.26 -10.62
CA GLY A 62 -9.86 11.88 -10.49
C GLY A 62 -10.06 10.54 -9.78
N ASP A 63 -9.07 9.65 -9.84
CA ASP A 63 -9.15 8.30 -9.28
C ASP A 63 -8.57 8.24 -7.84
N LEU A 64 -8.25 9.40 -7.24
CA LEU A 64 -7.64 9.46 -5.91
C LEU A 64 -8.52 8.86 -4.82
N ASP A 65 -9.83 9.01 -4.92
CA ASP A 65 -10.75 8.46 -3.93
C ASP A 65 -10.79 6.94 -4.01
N SER A 66 -10.75 6.36 -5.22
CA SER A 66 -10.57 4.91 -5.41
C SER A 66 -9.27 4.39 -4.78
N LEU A 67 -8.17 5.14 -4.90
CA LEU A 67 -6.90 4.78 -4.24
C LEU A 67 -7.01 4.85 -2.72
N LYS A 68 -7.69 5.86 -2.17
CA LYS A 68 -7.93 5.95 -0.73
C LYS A 68 -8.78 4.78 -0.23
N ASP A 69 -9.84 4.43 -0.95
CA ASP A 69 -10.71 3.31 -0.60
C ASP A 69 -9.95 1.98 -0.63
N PHE A 70 -9.10 1.79 -1.63
CA PHE A 70 -8.20 0.64 -1.70
C PHE A 70 -7.28 0.57 -0.47
N ILE A 71 -6.61 1.68 -0.13
CA ILE A 71 -5.71 1.74 1.02
C ILE A 71 -6.47 1.51 2.32
N ASN A 72 -7.61 2.15 2.52
CA ASN A 72 -8.42 1.99 3.73
C ASN A 72 -8.89 0.55 3.92
N LEU A 73 -9.23 -0.14 2.83
CA LEU A 73 -9.67 -1.53 2.89
C LEU A 73 -8.51 -2.50 3.17
N TYR A 74 -7.31 -2.21 2.66
CA TYR A 74 -6.18 -3.14 2.69
C TYR A 74 -4.95 -2.62 3.45
N GLU A 75 -5.08 -1.61 4.32
CA GLU A 75 -3.91 -0.94 4.93
C GLU A 75 -3.03 -1.93 5.70
N THR A 76 -3.64 -2.78 6.52
CA THR A 76 -2.93 -3.78 7.31
C THR A 76 -2.23 -4.80 6.41
N ASP A 77 -2.91 -5.26 5.36
CA ASP A 77 -2.36 -6.20 4.39
C ASP A 77 -1.21 -5.60 3.59
N LEU A 78 -1.34 -4.35 3.15
CA LEU A 78 -0.29 -3.61 2.44
C LEU A 78 0.95 -3.42 3.32
N LEU A 79 0.77 -3.04 4.59
CA LEU A 79 1.88 -2.90 5.54
C LEU A 79 2.57 -4.24 5.82
N SER A 80 1.80 -5.33 5.87
CA SER A 80 2.32 -6.69 6.02
C SER A 80 3.08 -7.14 4.77
N PHE A 81 2.49 -6.93 3.59
CA PHE A 81 3.07 -7.24 2.30
C PHE A 81 4.43 -6.57 2.15
N TYR A 82 4.50 -5.24 2.26
CA TYR A 82 5.74 -4.48 2.11
C TYR A 82 6.77 -4.65 3.24
N LYS A 83 6.51 -5.52 4.22
CA LYS A 83 7.47 -5.85 5.28
C LYS A 83 8.57 -6.80 4.79
N HIS A 84 8.29 -7.62 3.78
CA HIS A 84 9.18 -8.71 3.34
C HIS A 84 9.67 -8.50 1.89
N GLY A 85 10.73 -9.19 1.48
CA GLY A 85 11.47 -8.91 0.23
C GLY A 85 10.83 -9.39 -1.09
N HIS A 86 9.55 -9.76 -1.09
CA HIS A 86 8.86 -10.34 -2.26
C HIS A 86 7.55 -9.60 -2.58
N ASN A 87 7.66 -8.29 -2.84
CA ASN A 87 6.52 -7.37 -3.00
C ASN A 87 6.08 -7.23 -4.46
N TYR A 88 6.05 -8.35 -5.18
CA TYR A 88 5.84 -8.37 -6.63
C TYR A 88 4.38 -8.57 -7.04
N ASP A 89 3.57 -9.21 -6.21
CA ASP A 89 2.18 -9.56 -6.51
C ASP A 89 1.31 -9.57 -5.23
N PHE A 90 0.69 -8.42 -4.95
CA PHE A 90 -0.26 -8.21 -3.87
C PHE A 90 -1.57 -8.99 -4.09
N GLY A 91 -2.00 -9.19 -5.33
CA GLY A 91 -3.16 -10.03 -5.63
C GLY A 91 -2.97 -11.47 -5.16
N CYS A 92 -1.81 -12.06 -5.45
CA CYS A 92 -1.39 -13.36 -4.96
C CYS A 92 -1.19 -13.37 -3.44
N PHE A 93 -0.73 -12.27 -2.84
CA PHE A 93 -0.63 -12.17 -1.38
C PHE A 93 -1.99 -12.31 -0.69
N ILE A 94 -3.05 -11.69 -1.24
CA ILE A 94 -4.40 -11.77 -0.67
C ILE A 94 -5.10 -13.11 -0.99
N TYR A 95 -5.02 -13.58 -2.24
CA TYR A 95 -5.84 -14.71 -2.72
C TYR A 95 -5.09 -16.04 -2.88
N GLY A 96 -3.77 -16.05 -2.71
CA GLY A 96 -2.94 -17.21 -2.94
C GLY A 96 -2.75 -17.54 -4.43
N ILE A 97 -2.07 -18.66 -4.70
CA ILE A 97 -1.77 -19.16 -6.05
C ILE A 97 -2.86 -20.15 -6.49
N GLY A 98 -3.22 -20.12 -7.78
CA GLY A 98 -4.04 -21.16 -8.40
C GLY A 98 -5.56 -20.94 -8.34
N ASN A 99 -6.00 -19.73 -7.97
CA ASN A 99 -7.41 -19.33 -8.01
C ASN A 99 -7.59 -18.04 -8.85
N ASP A 100 -8.65 -17.98 -9.65
CA ASP A 100 -9.07 -16.80 -10.43
C ASP A 100 -9.42 -15.58 -9.54
N GLY A 101 -9.47 -15.76 -8.22
CA GLY A 101 -9.73 -14.70 -7.24
C GLY A 101 -8.81 -13.49 -7.41
N LYS A 102 -7.51 -13.71 -7.66
CA LYS A 102 -6.54 -12.60 -7.84
C LYS A 102 -6.85 -11.75 -9.08
N ASP A 103 -7.27 -12.39 -10.17
CA ASP A 103 -7.51 -11.70 -11.44
C ASP A 103 -8.82 -10.91 -11.35
N LYS A 104 -9.87 -11.48 -10.76
CA LYS A 104 -11.12 -10.75 -10.47
C LYS A 104 -10.89 -9.57 -9.51
N PHE A 105 -10.05 -9.76 -8.51
CA PHE A 105 -9.66 -8.72 -7.57
C PHE A 105 -8.93 -7.56 -8.25
N ARG A 106 -7.91 -7.86 -9.06
CA ARG A 106 -7.19 -6.88 -9.85
C ARG A 106 -8.12 -6.15 -10.83
N ASP A 107 -8.93 -6.89 -11.57
CA ASP A 107 -9.81 -6.34 -12.60
C ASP A 107 -10.89 -5.41 -12.01
N ARG A 108 -11.40 -5.72 -10.81
CA ARG A 108 -12.33 -4.84 -10.09
C ARG A 108 -11.70 -3.47 -9.85
N TRP A 109 -10.51 -3.43 -9.26
CA TRP A 109 -9.84 -2.18 -8.89
C TRP A 109 -9.25 -1.44 -10.08
N PHE A 110 -8.82 -2.18 -11.10
CA PHE A 110 -8.36 -1.60 -12.35
C PHE A 110 -9.46 -0.79 -13.03
N LYS A 111 -10.72 -1.25 -12.99
CA LYS A 111 -11.89 -0.49 -13.49
C LYS A 111 -12.11 0.83 -12.75
N GLU A 112 -11.74 0.87 -11.47
CA GLU A 112 -11.78 2.09 -10.63
C GLU A 112 -10.50 2.95 -10.76
N GLY A 113 -9.59 2.58 -11.66
CA GLY A 113 -8.35 3.30 -11.95
C GLY A 113 -7.15 2.91 -11.09
N VAL A 114 -7.32 2.01 -10.10
CA VAL A 114 -6.26 1.57 -9.19
C VAL A 114 -5.45 0.46 -9.83
N ILE A 115 -4.14 0.69 -9.96
CA ILE A 115 -3.20 -0.24 -10.56
C ILE A 115 -2.33 -0.85 -9.46
N PHE A 116 -2.31 -2.17 -9.41
CA PHE A 116 -1.38 -2.98 -8.62
C PHE A 116 -1.16 -4.34 -9.31
N TYR A 117 -0.09 -5.01 -8.90
CA TYR A 117 0.10 -6.44 -9.08
C TYR A 117 0.02 -7.06 -7.72
#